data_AF-A0A147ISU1-F1
#
_entry.id   AF-A0A147ISU1-F1
#
_cell.length_a   1.000
_cell.length_b   1.000
_cell.length_c   1.000
_cell.angle_alpha   90.00
_cell.angle_beta   90.00
_cell.angle_gamma   90.00
#
_symmetry.space_group_name_H-M   'P 1'
#
loop_
_entity.id
_entity.type
_entity.pdbx_description
1 polymer ?
#
loop_
_entity_poly.entity_id
_entity_poly.type
_entity_poly.pdbx_seq_one_letter_code
_entity_poly.pdbx_strand_id
1 'polypeptide(L)'
;MMFVAWVLWQAQPALPPAPPPPPPLHGGNGPMTCPIGGEAFEGWQMGSYSTYGERPDGRPYSYMPFPFPVPECPGNHLVVFDDFSEADKAALAKLIVTPAYARLVAEGETPHYRAFWLATRLGRPDSQALGWLQAALWAETPGRNEGADGPNNGARRTRYAAEFVDRVRHLPADTSARDRLWLTARAANLLRQKGDFAGAEALRQDALSLVGQPGVGDGWEDYLGRLAKVIARRDVSVEPIDMIPTREAASYCAEPKKFGLNEQDIRLCKAPDIVKEATQS
;
A
#
# COMPACT_ATOMS: atom_id res chain seq x y z
N MET A 1 -10.64 -72.06 45.79
CA MET A 1 -10.32 -71.76 44.37
C MET A 1 -10.75 -70.32 44.10
N MET A 2 -9.79 -69.40 43.99
CA MET A 2 -10.04 -67.98 43.75
C MET A 2 -9.17 -67.58 42.55
N PHE A 3 -9.79 -67.31 41.40
CA PHE A 3 -9.10 -66.87 40.19
C PHE A 3 -8.98 -65.35 40.20
N VAL A 4 -7.75 -64.84 40.16
CA VAL A 4 -7.45 -63.42 39.97
C VAL A 4 -7.26 -63.20 38.47
N ALA A 5 -8.13 -62.42 37.85
CA ALA A 5 -8.00 -62.01 36.45
C ALA A 5 -7.19 -60.71 36.37
N TRP A 6 -6.03 -60.77 35.72
CA TRP A 6 -5.23 -59.61 35.32
C TRP A 6 -5.78 -59.05 34.00
N VAL A 7 -6.18 -57.78 33.99
CA VAL A 7 -6.52 -57.05 32.76
C VAL A 7 -5.29 -56.22 32.35
N LEU A 8 -4.70 -56.57 31.21
CA LEU A 8 -3.63 -55.79 30.57
C LEU A 8 -4.27 -54.65 29.77
N TRP A 9 -3.99 -53.41 30.17
CA TRP A 9 -4.42 -52.22 29.46
C TRP A 9 -3.37 -51.90 28.37
N GLN A 10 -3.72 -52.14 27.10
CA GLN A 10 -2.89 -51.72 25.98
C GLN A 10 -3.17 -50.25 25.67
N ALA A 11 -2.14 -49.40 25.83
CA ALA A 11 -2.19 -48.00 25.42
C ALA A 11 -2.29 -47.93 23.89
N GLN A 12 -3.31 -47.25 23.38
CA GLN A 12 -3.44 -47.00 21.94
C GLN A 12 -2.38 -45.99 21.48
N PRO A 13 -1.75 -46.21 20.31
CA PRO A 13 -0.82 -45.23 19.74
C PRO A 13 -1.57 -43.93 19.42
N ALA A 14 -0.99 -42.80 19.85
CA ALA A 14 -1.54 -41.49 19.56
C ALA A 14 -1.58 -41.25 18.04
N LEU A 15 -2.71 -40.76 17.54
CA LEU A 15 -2.84 -40.36 16.14
C LEU A 15 -1.88 -39.19 15.84
N PRO A 16 -1.29 -39.15 14.64
CA PRO A 16 -0.49 -38.01 14.22
C PRO A 16 -1.35 -36.73 14.20
N PRO A 17 -0.77 -35.55 14.50
CA PRO A 17 -1.50 -34.29 14.45
C PRO A 17 -2.05 -34.04 13.05
N ALA A 18 -3.29 -33.51 12.99
CA ALA A 18 -3.91 -33.15 11.73
C ALA A 18 -3.07 -32.08 11.00
N PRO A 19 -2.99 -32.14 9.65
CA PRO A 19 -2.34 -31.09 8.89
C PRO A 19 -3.04 -29.73 9.12
N PRO A 20 -2.30 -28.61 9.09
CA PRO A 20 -2.90 -27.30 9.23
C PRO A 20 -3.90 -27.06 8.08
N PRO A 21 -4.99 -26.31 8.34
CA PRO A 21 -5.96 -25.97 7.30
C PRO A 21 -5.27 -25.19 6.16
N PRO A 22 -5.74 -25.37 4.91
CA PRO A 22 -5.20 -24.60 3.79
C PRO A 22 -5.44 -23.10 4.01
N PRO A 23 -4.53 -22.23 3.55
CA PRO A 23 -4.71 -20.79 3.68
C PRO A 23 -5.97 -20.32 2.93
N PRO A 24 -6.63 -19.24 3.38
CA PRO A 24 -7.80 -18.68 2.70
C PRO A 24 -7.46 -18.29 1.25
N LEU A 25 -8.32 -18.69 0.29
CA LEU A 25 -8.11 -18.43 -1.15
C LEU A 25 -7.88 -16.95 -1.48
N HIS A 26 -8.50 -16.04 -0.74
CA HIS A 26 -8.45 -14.59 -0.96
C HIS A 26 -7.56 -13.83 0.03
N GLY A 27 -6.76 -14.56 0.82
CA GLY A 27 -5.99 -14.03 1.92
C GLY A 27 -6.84 -13.84 3.17
N GLY A 28 -6.17 -13.59 4.29
CA GLY A 28 -6.80 -13.51 5.60
C GLY A 28 -5.82 -13.85 6.71
N ASN A 29 -6.29 -13.84 7.95
CA ASN A 29 -5.43 -14.18 9.08
C ASN A 29 -5.08 -15.67 9.04
N GLY A 30 -3.80 -15.97 9.19
CA GLY A 30 -3.26 -17.31 9.27
C GLY A 30 -2.13 -17.40 10.30
N PRO A 31 -1.73 -18.61 10.70
CA PRO A 31 -0.68 -18.81 11.69
C PRO A 31 0.66 -18.31 11.14
N MET A 32 1.38 -17.54 11.96
CA MET A 32 2.71 -17.01 11.70
C MET A 32 3.59 -17.15 12.94
N THR A 33 4.90 -17.04 12.72
CA THR A 33 5.90 -17.03 13.80
C THR A 33 6.69 -15.74 13.69
N CYS A 34 6.84 -15.01 14.79
CA CYS A 34 7.60 -13.78 14.79
C CYS A 34 9.06 -14.08 14.43
N PRO A 35 9.64 -13.40 13.43
CA PRO A 35 11.03 -13.62 13.03
C PRO A 35 12.04 -13.40 14.16
N ILE A 36 11.68 -12.54 15.12
CA ILE A 36 12.48 -12.24 16.31
C ILE A 36 11.72 -12.70 17.55
N GLY A 37 12.32 -13.58 18.34
CA GLY A 37 11.72 -14.11 19.56
C GLY A 37 10.85 -15.36 19.37
N GLY A 38 10.40 -15.66 18.14
CA GLY A 38 9.76 -16.95 17.81
C GLY A 38 8.35 -17.13 18.37
N GLU A 39 7.71 -16.08 18.86
CA GLU A 39 6.32 -16.15 19.32
C GLU A 39 5.36 -16.48 18.17
N ALA A 40 4.38 -17.34 18.43
CA ALA A 40 3.33 -17.65 17.47
C ALA A 40 2.23 -16.58 17.53
N PHE A 41 1.70 -16.19 16.37
CA PHE A 41 0.60 -15.23 16.27
C PHE A 41 -0.24 -15.48 15.01
N GLU A 42 -1.41 -14.86 14.94
CA GLU A 42 -2.20 -14.81 13.70
C GLU A 42 -1.92 -13.49 12.98
N GLY A 43 -1.46 -13.59 11.73
CA GLY A 43 -1.16 -12.44 10.89
C GLY A 43 -1.84 -12.55 9.55
N TRP A 44 -2.14 -11.40 8.93
CA TRP A 44 -2.72 -11.39 7.59
C TRP A 44 -1.75 -11.96 6.56
N GLN A 45 -2.20 -12.94 5.79
CA GLN A 45 -1.44 -13.56 4.72
C GLN A 45 -2.10 -13.26 3.38
N MET A 46 -1.27 -12.89 2.41
CA MET A 46 -1.73 -12.59 1.06
C MET A 46 -2.18 -13.86 0.35
N GLY A 47 -3.42 -13.87 -0.13
CA GLY A 47 -3.93 -14.88 -1.05
C GLY A 47 -4.07 -14.33 -2.46
N SER A 48 -4.87 -15.01 -3.28
CA SER A 48 -5.15 -14.56 -4.64
C SER A 48 -6.16 -13.41 -4.63
N TYR A 49 -5.85 -12.34 -5.35
CA TYR A 49 -6.73 -11.19 -5.54
C TYR A 49 -6.70 -10.69 -6.98
N SER A 50 -7.65 -9.82 -7.31
CA SER A 50 -7.74 -9.16 -8.61
C SER A 50 -7.84 -7.66 -8.41
N THR A 51 -7.26 -6.91 -9.35
CA THR A 51 -7.36 -5.45 -9.42
C THR A 51 -7.96 -5.10 -10.77
N TYR A 52 -8.65 -3.95 -10.84
CA TYR A 52 -9.33 -3.50 -12.06
C TYR A 52 -9.00 -2.05 -12.40
N GLY A 53 -7.79 -1.64 -12.03
CA GLY A 53 -7.23 -0.32 -12.25
C GLY A 53 -6.55 0.22 -11.00
N GLU A 54 -6.11 1.47 -11.08
CA GLU A 54 -5.46 2.16 -9.98
C GLU A 54 -5.90 3.62 -9.89
N ARG A 55 -5.81 4.16 -8.69
CA ARG A 55 -5.87 5.58 -8.41
C ARG A 55 -4.64 6.32 -8.96
N PRO A 56 -4.69 7.66 -9.05
CA PRO A 56 -3.54 8.45 -9.51
C PRO A 56 -2.27 8.25 -8.67
N ASP A 57 -2.41 7.92 -7.38
CA ASP A 57 -1.33 7.59 -6.46
C ASP A 57 -0.89 6.12 -6.53
N GLY A 58 -1.37 5.35 -7.52
CA GLY A 58 -1.02 3.96 -7.74
C GLY A 58 -1.74 2.96 -6.82
N ARG A 59 -2.64 3.43 -5.94
CA ARG A 59 -3.41 2.54 -5.07
C ARG A 59 -4.38 1.72 -5.93
N PRO A 60 -4.32 0.38 -5.91
CA PRO A 60 -5.20 -0.44 -6.75
C PRO A 60 -6.65 -0.31 -6.33
N TYR A 61 -7.57 -0.37 -7.31
CA TYR A 61 -8.96 -0.70 -7.06
C TYR A 61 -9.12 -2.21 -7.03
N SER A 62 -9.79 -2.71 -6.00
CA SER A 62 -10.03 -4.12 -5.77
C SER A 62 -11.25 -4.33 -4.88
N TYR A 63 -11.76 -5.56 -4.86
CA TYR A 63 -12.72 -6.01 -3.84
C TYR A 63 -12.08 -6.19 -2.46
N MET A 64 -10.74 -6.23 -2.40
CA MET A 64 -9.97 -6.29 -1.16
C MET A 64 -9.51 -4.88 -0.72
N PRO A 65 -9.33 -4.64 0.58
CA PRO A 65 -8.78 -3.38 1.07
C PRO A 65 -7.29 -3.27 0.70
N PHE A 66 -6.90 -2.12 0.16
CA PHE A 66 -5.51 -1.72 -0.08
C PHE A 66 -5.14 -0.51 0.80
N PRO A 67 -3.89 -0.35 1.26
CA PRO A 67 -2.86 -1.38 1.23
C PRO A 67 -3.27 -2.57 2.11
N PHE A 68 -2.75 -3.75 1.81
CA PHE A 68 -3.01 -4.90 2.68
C PHE A 68 -2.45 -4.67 4.09
N PRO A 69 -3.08 -5.23 5.13
CA PRO A 69 -2.53 -5.21 6.48
C PRO A 69 -1.13 -5.83 6.51
N VAL A 70 -0.19 -5.20 7.20
CA VAL A 70 1.14 -5.77 7.46
C VAL A 70 1.07 -6.54 8.77
N PRO A 71 1.42 -7.84 8.81
CA PRO A 71 1.48 -8.59 10.06
C PRO A 71 2.43 -7.95 11.07
N GLU A 72 2.05 -7.98 12.34
CA GLU A 72 2.84 -7.39 13.42
C GLU A 72 2.99 -8.40 14.57
N CYS A 73 4.23 -8.58 15.02
CA CYS A 73 4.54 -9.42 16.16
C CYS A 73 3.97 -8.83 17.47
N PRO A 74 3.20 -9.59 18.27
CA PRO A 74 2.53 -9.07 19.46
C PRO A 74 3.46 -8.53 20.55
N GLY A 75 4.61 -9.18 20.77
CA GLY A 75 5.48 -8.88 21.92
C GLY A 75 6.52 -7.80 21.66
N ASN A 76 6.99 -7.66 20.42
CA ASN A 76 8.06 -6.71 20.08
C ASN A 76 7.67 -5.70 18.99
N HIS A 77 6.41 -5.73 18.53
CA HIS A 77 5.86 -4.81 17.55
C HIS A 77 6.58 -4.82 16.19
N LEU A 78 7.40 -5.82 15.91
CA LEU A 78 8.05 -5.96 14.61
C LEU A 78 6.99 -6.19 13.54
N VAL A 79 6.98 -5.31 12.53
CA VAL A 79 6.20 -5.51 11.31
C VAL A 79 6.91 -6.48 10.38
N VAL A 80 6.21 -7.51 9.92
CA VAL A 80 6.73 -8.56 9.04
C VAL A 80 6.39 -8.21 7.60
N PHE A 81 7.26 -7.42 6.98
CA PHE A 81 7.03 -6.82 5.65
C PHE A 81 7.80 -7.53 4.52
N ASP A 82 8.66 -8.48 4.84
CA ASP A 82 9.53 -9.17 3.89
C ASP A 82 9.93 -10.54 4.47
N ASP A 83 10.53 -11.37 3.64
CA ASP A 83 11.25 -12.55 4.10
C ASP A 83 12.65 -12.12 4.59
N PHE A 84 12.87 -12.23 5.90
CA PHE A 84 14.13 -11.79 6.51
C PHE A 84 15.20 -12.88 6.47
N SER A 85 16.35 -12.54 5.90
CA SER A 85 17.57 -13.36 6.04
C SER A 85 18.05 -13.40 7.49
N GLU A 86 18.96 -14.32 7.84
CA GLU A 86 19.56 -14.34 9.19
C GLU A 86 20.32 -13.05 9.52
N ALA A 87 20.94 -12.41 8.52
CA ALA A 87 21.57 -11.12 8.68
C ALA A 87 20.54 -10.01 8.99
N ASP A 88 19.40 -10.02 8.29
CA ASP A 88 18.30 -9.10 8.57
C ASP A 88 17.75 -9.32 9.96
N LYS A 89 17.53 -10.57 10.38
CA LYS A 89 17.03 -10.88 11.72
C LYS A 89 17.97 -10.35 12.80
N ALA A 90 19.27 -10.54 12.64
CA ALA A 90 20.27 -10.01 13.58
C ALA A 90 20.28 -8.47 13.62
N ALA A 91 20.09 -7.79 12.48
CA ALA A 91 19.97 -6.34 12.42
C ALA A 91 18.66 -5.84 13.04
N LEU A 92 17.53 -6.47 12.70
CA LEU A 92 16.20 -6.17 13.23
C LEU A 92 16.14 -6.32 14.75
N ALA A 93 16.71 -7.40 15.30
CA ALA A 93 16.80 -7.60 16.75
C ALA A 93 17.44 -6.42 17.49
N LYS A 94 18.42 -5.75 16.84
CA LYS A 94 19.06 -4.54 17.38
C LYS A 94 18.22 -3.29 17.15
N LEU A 95 17.57 -3.17 16.00
CA LEU A 95 16.78 -2.00 15.61
C LEU A 95 15.50 -1.84 16.44
N ILE A 96 14.76 -2.92 16.67
CA ILE A 96 13.43 -2.86 17.31
C ILE A 96 13.49 -2.54 18.80
N VAL A 97 14.64 -2.72 19.44
CA VAL A 97 14.85 -2.35 20.86
C VAL A 97 15.35 -0.91 21.04
N THR A 98 15.54 -0.17 19.95
CA THR A 98 16.01 1.22 20.03
C THR A 98 14.89 2.17 20.48
N PRO A 99 15.23 3.27 21.20
CA PRO A 99 14.26 4.31 21.53
C PRO A 99 13.58 4.92 20.29
N ALA A 100 14.28 4.96 19.16
CA ALA A 100 13.74 5.47 17.91
C ALA A 100 12.59 4.60 17.38
N TYR A 101 12.73 3.27 17.43
CA TYR A 101 11.65 2.37 17.01
C TYR A 101 10.49 2.38 18.00
N ALA A 102 10.79 2.32 19.30
CA ALA A 102 9.78 2.39 20.35
C ALA A 102 8.90 3.66 20.23
N ARG A 103 9.50 4.78 19.83
CA ARG A 103 8.78 6.03 19.57
C ARG A 103 7.78 5.91 18.41
N LEU A 104 8.16 5.26 17.30
CA LEU A 104 7.23 5.05 16.17
C LEU A 104 6.01 4.24 16.61
N VAL A 105 6.22 3.21 17.43
CA VAL A 105 5.13 2.39 17.98
C VAL A 105 4.26 3.22 18.91
N ALA A 106 4.85 3.98 19.84
CA ALA A 106 4.14 4.80 20.81
C ALA A 106 3.34 5.95 20.18
N GLU A 107 3.84 6.54 19.08
CA GLU A 107 3.14 7.57 18.30
C GLU A 107 2.07 6.97 17.36
N GLY A 108 1.95 5.64 17.35
CA GLY A 108 0.97 4.89 16.56
C GLY A 108 1.22 4.98 15.06
N GLU A 109 2.48 5.14 14.63
CA GLU A 109 2.85 5.14 13.21
C GLU A 109 2.34 3.88 12.52
N THR A 110 1.86 4.03 11.27
CA THR A 110 1.26 2.91 10.55
C THR A 110 2.26 1.75 10.41
N PRO A 111 1.78 0.50 10.37
CA PRO A 111 2.65 -0.64 10.10
C PRO A 111 3.48 -0.46 8.82
N HIS A 112 2.89 0.13 7.77
CA HIS A 112 3.58 0.45 6.52
C HIS A 112 4.68 1.49 6.68
N TYR A 113 4.48 2.54 7.49
CA TYR A 113 5.54 3.52 7.76
C TYR A 113 6.69 2.91 8.57
N ARG A 114 6.37 2.05 9.56
CA ARG A 114 7.38 1.28 10.28
C ARG A 114 8.13 0.32 9.36
N ALA A 115 7.46 -0.29 8.38
CA ALA A 115 8.10 -1.11 7.36
C ALA A 115 9.07 -0.31 6.50
N PHE A 116 8.69 0.90 6.04
CA PHE A 116 9.58 1.83 5.35
C PHE A 116 10.82 2.18 6.20
N TRP A 117 10.60 2.52 7.48
CA TRP A 117 11.69 2.89 8.40
C TRP A 117 12.70 1.76 8.60
N LEU A 118 12.21 0.52 8.72
CA LEU A 118 13.04 -0.68 8.86
C LEU A 118 13.73 -1.03 7.54
N ALA A 119 13.01 -1.05 6.42
CA ALA A 119 13.56 -1.35 5.09
C ALA A 119 14.72 -0.42 4.74
N THR A 120 14.58 0.88 5.01
CA THR A 120 15.65 1.88 4.82
C THR A 120 16.90 1.54 5.65
N ARG A 121 16.74 1.09 6.90
CA ARG A 121 17.85 0.76 7.81
C ARG A 121 18.48 -0.59 7.55
N LEU A 122 17.74 -1.50 6.93
CA LEU A 122 18.28 -2.74 6.39
C LEU A 122 18.98 -2.53 5.04
N GLY A 123 19.03 -1.29 4.52
CA GLY A 123 19.67 -0.98 3.23
C GLY A 123 18.95 -1.61 2.04
N ARG A 124 17.63 -1.81 2.15
CA ARG A 124 16.81 -2.20 1.00
C ARG A 124 16.89 -1.12 -0.08
N PRO A 125 16.76 -1.48 -1.38
CA PRO A 125 16.72 -0.49 -2.46
C PRO A 125 15.66 0.59 -2.19
N ASP A 126 15.94 1.83 -2.59
CA ASP A 126 15.02 2.95 -2.34
C ASP A 126 13.65 2.72 -2.97
N SER A 127 13.56 2.04 -4.12
CA SER A 127 12.28 1.67 -4.73
C SER A 127 11.44 0.76 -3.84
N GLN A 128 12.07 -0.20 -3.15
CA GLN A 128 11.38 -1.07 -2.19
C GLN A 128 10.99 -0.30 -0.92
N ALA A 129 11.90 0.48 -0.34
CA ALA A 129 11.62 1.25 0.86
C ALA A 129 10.51 2.30 0.62
N LEU A 130 10.61 3.08 -0.46
CA LEU A 130 9.60 4.07 -0.81
C LEU A 130 8.28 3.44 -1.24
N GLY A 131 8.27 2.21 -1.74
CA GLY A 131 7.04 1.43 -1.91
C GLY A 131 6.25 1.27 -0.61
N TRP A 132 6.93 1.04 0.52
CA TRP A 132 6.28 0.99 1.85
C TRP A 132 5.79 2.35 2.32
N LEU A 133 6.53 3.43 2.03
CA LEU A 133 6.08 4.78 2.36
C LEU A 133 4.85 5.18 1.52
N GLN A 134 4.79 4.75 0.26
CA GLN A 134 3.61 4.92 -0.58
C GLN A 134 2.41 4.11 -0.07
N ALA A 135 2.63 2.87 0.37
CA ALA A 135 1.58 2.10 1.04
C ALA A 135 1.09 2.81 2.33
N ALA A 136 2.00 3.40 3.10
CA ALA A 136 1.63 4.21 4.28
C ALA A 136 0.77 5.43 3.88
N LEU A 137 1.09 6.09 2.76
CA LEU A 137 0.26 7.16 2.20
C LEU A 137 -1.12 6.67 1.79
N TRP A 138 -1.24 5.48 1.19
CA TRP A 138 -2.53 4.88 0.84
C TRP A 138 -3.40 4.60 2.07
N ALA A 139 -2.80 4.06 3.13
CA ALA A 139 -3.50 3.80 4.41
C ALA A 139 -4.06 5.08 5.04
N GLU A 140 -3.38 6.21 4.82
CA GLU A 140 -3.75 7.52 5.37
C GLU A 140 -4.54 8.39 4.37
N THR A 141 -4.89 7.87 3.18
CA THR A 141 -5.62 8.62 2.14
C THR A 141 -6.86 7.83 1.69
N PRO A 142 -8.00 7.95 2.40
CA PRO A 142 -9.22 7.26 2.04
C PRO A 142 -9.69 7.65 0.62
N GLY A 143 -10.22 6.67 -0.11
CA GLY A 143 -10.92 6.93 -1.38
C GLY A 143 -12.29 7.59 -1.15
N ARG A 144 -12.96 8.06 -2.21
CA ARG A 144 -14.29 8.67 -2.11
C ARG A 144 -15.37 7.72 -1.56
N ASN A 145 -15.14 6.42 -1.69
CA ASN A 145 -16.01 5.36 -1.16
C ASN A 145 -15.68 4.94 0.28
N GLU A 146 -14.60 5.49 0.84
CA GLU A 146 -14.08 5.12 2.14
C GLU A 146 -14.38 6.24 3.12
N GLY A 147 -14.66 5.89 4.38
CA GLY A 147 -15.15 6.84 5.38
C GLY A 147 -14.25 8.06 5.61
N ALA A 148 -14.74 9.00 6.40
CA ALA A 148 -14.00 10.22 6.72
C ALA A 148 -12.63 9.93 7.34
N ASP A 149 -11.69 10.87 7.14
CA ASP A 149 -10.38 10.85 7.78
C ASP A 149 -10.51 10.66 9.30
N GLY A 150 -9.68 9.80 9.87
CA GLY A 150 -9.45 9.77 11.31
C GLY A 150 -8.69 11.01 11.79
N PRO A 151 -8.66 11.26 13.11
CA PRO A 151 -8.15 12.50 13.70
C PRO A 151 -6.67 12.79 13.39
N ASN A 152 -5.86 11.75 13.13
CA ASN A 152 -4.42 11.89 12.89
C ASN A 152 -4.02 11.74 11.41
N ASN A 153 -4.97 11.36 10.54
CA ASN A 153 -4.66 10.97 9.17
C ASN A 153 -4.05 12.13 8.37
N GLY A 154 -4.62 13.32 8.48
CA GLY A 154 -4.12 14.50 7.77
C GLY A 154 -2.68 14.89 8.15
N ALA A 155 -2.32 14.78 9.42
CA ALA A 155 -0.98 15.09 9.90
C ALA A 155 0.05 14.08 9.39
N ARG A 156 -0.27 12.78 9.48
CA ARG A 156 0.59 11.70 8.96
C ARG A 156 0.75 11.78 7.46
N ARG A 157 -0.35 11.90 6.72
CA ARG A 157 -0.36 12.07 5.26
C ARG A 157 0.52 13.25 4.82
N THR A 158 0.44 14.39 5.52
CA THR A 158 1.29 15.55 5.23
C THR A 158 2.78 15.24 5.43
N ARG A 159 3.15 14.60 6.55
CA ARG A 159 4.54 14.24 6.85
C ARG A 159 5.07 13.18 5.89
N TYR A 160 4.31 12.11 5.66
CA TYR A 160 4.69 11.04 4.74
C TYR A 160 4.86 11.56 3.32
N ALA A 161 3.99 12.46 2.85
CA ALA A 161 4.10 13.02 1.51
C ALA A 161 5.34 13.92 1.38
N ALA A 162 5.65 14.72 2.40
CA ALA A 162 6.86 15.53 2.42
C ALA A 162 8.13 14.67 2.38
N GLU A 163 8.18 13.62 3.21
CA GLU A 163 9.30 12.68 3.23
C GLU A 163 9.43 11.91 1.91
N PHE A 164 8.32 11.45 1.33
CA PHE A 164 8.33 10.74 0.05
C PHE A 164 8.88 11.64 -1.07
N VAL A 165 8.37 12.87 -1.20
CA VAL A 165 8.85 13.81 -2.24
C VAL A 165 10.33 14.16 -2.04
N ASP A 166 10.75 14.38 -0.79
CA ASP A 166 12.15 14.69 -0.48
C ASP A 166 13.08 13.53 -0.89
N ARG A 167 12.72 12.29 -0.54
CA ARG A 167 13.49 11.10 -0.92
C ARG A 167 13.55 10.91 -2.44
N VAL A 168 12.43 11.12 -3.13
CA VAL A 168 12.37 11.01 -4.60
C VAL A 168 13.30 12.01 -5.28
N ARG A 169 13.39 13.24 -4.76
CA ARG A 169 14.33 14.26 -5.27
C ARG A 169 15.80 13.88 -5.08
N HIS A 170 16.10 13.04 -4.09
CA HIS A 170 17.45 12.61 -3.74
C HIS A 170 17.74 11.15 -4.14
N LEU A 171 16.99 10.60 -5.09
CA LEU A 171 17.21 9.22 -5.55
C LEU A 171 18.64 9.03 -6.10
N PRO A 172 19.35 7.98 -5.64
CA PRO A 172 20.69 7.62 -6.13
C PRO A 172 20.75 7.54 -7.66
N ALA A 173 21.86 7.99 -8.25
CA ALA A 173 22.03 8.05 -9.70
C ALA A 173 21.89 6.68 -10.40
N ASP A 174 22.17 5.59 -9.69
CA ASP A 174 22.05 4.21 -10.14
C ASP A 174 20.62 3.63 -10.01
N THR A 175 19.66 4.41 -9.51
CA THR A 175 18.23 4.04 -9.55
C THR A 175 17.79 3.80 -10.99
N SER A 176 17.21 2.63 -11.27
CA SER A 176 16.75 2.26 -12.61
C SER A 176 15.76 3.30 -13.20
N ALA A 177 15.76 3.47 -14.52
CA ALA A 177 14.84 4.39 -15.19
C ALA A 177 13.37 4.07 -14.88
N ARG A 178 13.03 2.78 -14.81
CA ARG A 178 11.71 2.29 -14.42
C ARG A 178 11.30 2.77 -13.03
N ASP A 179 12.14 2.53 -12.03
CA ASP A 179 11.82 2.88 -10.64
C ASP A 179 11.80 4.39 -10.44
N ARG A 180 12.77 5.09 -11.03
CA ARG A 180 12.83 6.55 -11.00
C ARG A 180 11.58 7.16 -11.62
N LEU A 181 11.14 6.67 -12.77
CA LEU A 181 9.91 7.16 -13.40
C LEU A 181 8.71 6.92 -12.49
N TRP A 182 8.51 5.69 -12.02
CA TRP A 182 7.38 5.36 -11.17
C TRP A 182 7.34 6.25 -9.92
N LEU A 183 8.45 6.36 -9.19
CA LEU A 183 8.55 7.18 -7.98
C LEU A 183 8.30 8.67 -8.26
N THR A 184 8.93 9.22 -9.31
CA THR A 184 8.78 10.63 -9.69
C THR A 184 7.35 10.96 -10.12
N ALA A 185 6.70 10.08 -10.87
CA ALA A 185 5.32 10.25 -11.29
C ALA A 185 4.36 10.27 -10.07
N ARG A 186 4.56 9.40 -9.08
CA ARG A 186 3.76 9.40 -7.84
C ARG A 186 4.04 10.63 -6.98
N ALA A 187 5.29 11.08 -6.89
CA ALA A 187 5.65 12.31 -6.20
C ALA A 187 5.01 13.55 -6.86
N ALA A 188 4.95 13.60 -8.19
CA ALA A 188 4.24 14.65 -8.92
C ALA A 188 2.75 14.70 -8.56
N ASN A 189 2.07 13.54 -8.54
CA ASN A 189 0.66 13.47 -8.13
C ASN A 189 0.46 13.87 -6.64
N LEU A 190 1.37 13.51 -5.74
CA LEU A 190 1.30 13.93 -4.34
C LEU A 190 1.42 15.46 -4.19
N LEU A 191 2.34 16.09 -4.91
CA LEU A 191 2.48 17.55 -4.91
C LEU A 191 1.22 18.24 -5.45
N ARG A 192 0.61 17.68 -6.49
CA ARG A 192 -0.68 18.16 -7.02
C ARG A 192 -1.77 18.11 -5.94
N GLN A 193 -1.94 16.98 -5.25
CA GLN A 193 -2.94 16.84 -4.17
C GLN A 193 -2.70 17.84 -3.03
N LYS A 194 -1.44 18.20 -2.76
CA LYS A 194 -1.06 19.23 -1.79
C LYS A 194 -1.33 20.67 -2.28
N GLY A 195 -1.60 20.86 -3.57
CA GLY A 195 -1.75 22.18 -4.20
C GLY A 195 -0.45 22.82 -4.66
N ASP A 196 0.70 22.12 -4.57
CA ASP A 196 1.96 22.55 -5.15
C ASP A 196 2.03 22.18 -6.63
N PHE A 197 1.26 22.91 -7.44
CA PHE A 197 1.13 22.62 -8.87
C PHE A 197 2.42 22.90 -9.66
N ALA A 198 3.22 23.86 -9.23
CA ALA A 198 4.50 24.16 -9.86
C ALA A 198 5.51 23.02 -9.63
N GLY A 199 5.63 22.54 -8.38
CA GLY A 199 6.45 21.38 -8.07
C GLY A 199 5.93 20.10 -8.71
N ALA A 200 4.61 19.92 -8.78
CA ALA A 200 3.98 18.80 -9.46
C ALA A 200 4.32 18.76 -10.96
N GLU A 201 4.21 19.90 -11.65
CA GLU A 201 4.54 19.98 -13.07
C GLU A 201 6.03 19.72 -13.33
N ALA A 202 6.92 20.24 -12.48
CA ALA A 202 8.36 20.00 -12.59
C ALA A 202 8.67 18.50 -12.50
N LEU A 203 8.20 17.81 -11.45
CA LEU A 203 8.42 16.36 -11.32
C LEU A 203 7.72 15.57 -12.44
N ARG A 204 6.56 16.02 -12.91
CA ARG A 204 5.89 15.35 -14.05
C ARG A 204 6.73 15.41 -15.32
N GLN A 205 7.37 16.55 -15.59
CA GLN A 205 8.28 16.71 -16.74
C GLN A 205 9.55 15.86 -16.57
N ASP A 206 10.10 15.79 -15.36
CA ASP A 206 11.22 14.89 -15.06
C ASP A 206 10.83 13.43 -15.33
N ALA A 207 9.65 12.98 -14.89
CA ALA A 207 9.14 11.65 -15.21
C ALA A 207 8.91 11.44 -16.71
N LEU A 208 8.41 12.46 -17.42
CA LEU A 208 8.20 12.39 -18.86
C LEU A 208 9.50 12.18 -19.63
N SER A 209 10.61 12.79 -19.17
CA SER A 209 11.93 12.61 -19.79
C SER A 209 12.48 11.17 -19.72
N LEU A 210 11.88 10.34 -18.87
CA LEU A 210 12.25 8.93 -18.70
C LEU A 210 11.41 7.99 -19.59
N VAL A 211 10.32 8.48 -20.19
CA VAL A 211 9.48 7.68 -21.08
C VAL A 211 10.29 7.21 -22.29
N GLY A 212 10.13 5.94 -22.67
CA GLY A 212 10.85 5.31 -23.78
C GLY A 212 12.28 4.84 -23.45
N GLN A 213 12.76 5.05 -22.22
CA GLN A 213 14.02 4.46 -21.77
C GLN A 213 13.92 2.94 -21.59
N PRO A 214 15.04 2.19 -21.71
CA PRO A 214 15.03 0.74 -21.51
C PRO A 214 14.45 0.33 -20.15
N GLY A 215 13.54 -0.64 -20.17
CA GLY A 215 12.89 -1.17 -18.96
C GLY A 215 11.71 -0.35 -18.44
N VAL A 216 11.45 0.84 -19.01
CA VAL A 216 10.23 1.60 -18.77
C VAL A 216 9.09 1.00 -19.59
N GLY A 217 8.00 0.63 -18.92
CA GLY A 217 6.82 0.07 -19.57
C GLY A 217 5.99 1.11 -20.32
N ASP A 218 5.03 0.63 -21.12
CA ASP A 218 4.10 1.49 -21.86
C ASP A 218 3.06 2.15 -20.93
N GLY A 219 2.33 3.13 -21.48
CA GLY A 219 1.19 3.76 -20.80
C GLY A 219 1.54 4.94 -19.87
N TRP A 220 2.81 5.13 -19.53
CA TRP A 220 3.24 6.29 -18.73
C TRP A 220 3.01 7.64 -19.42
N GLU A 221 3.14 7.70 -20.74
CA GLU A 221 2.84 8.93 -21.50
C GLU A 221 1.37 9.35 -21.34
N ASP A 222 0.45 8.39 -21.40
CA ASP A 222 -0.98 8.65 -21.16
C ASP A 222 -1.23 9.09 -19.71
N TYR A 223 -0.67 8.37 -18.73
CA TYR A 223 -0.79 8.74 -17.31
C TYR A 223 -0.27 10.17 -17.07
N LEU A 224 0.93 10.48 -17.55
CA LEU A 224 1.55 11.80 -17.38
C LEU A 224 0.81 12.88 -18.17
N GLY A 225 0.22 12.55 -19.32
CA GLY A 225 -0.66 13.44 -20.08
C GLY A 225 -1.95 13.77 -19.32
N ARG A 226 -2.59 12.78 -18.69
CA ARG A 226 -3.74 13.00 -17.81
C ARG A 226 -3.34 13.78 -16.56
N LEU A 227 -2.20 13.47 -15.96
CA LEU A 227 -1.66 14.20 -14.81
C LEU A 227 -1.42 15.69 -15.13
N ALA A 228 -0.95 16.00 -16.35
CA ALA A 228 -0.79 17.38 -16.81
C ALA A 228 -2.11 18.17 -16.81
N LYS A 229 -3.21 17.56 -17.29
CA LYS A 229 -4.53 18.19 -17.34
C LYS A 229 -5.05 18.54 -15.95
N VAL A 230 -4.89 17.61 -14.98
CA VAL A 230 -5.36 17.82 -13.61
C VAL A 230 -4.52 18.86 -12.86
N ILE A 231 -3.21 18.92 -13.14
CA ILE A 231 -2.32 19.96 -12.61
C ILE A 231 -2.70 21.32 -13.17
N ALA A 232 -2.90 21.42 -14.50
CA ALA A 232 -3.23 22.67 -15.17
C ALA A 232 -4.54 23.29 -14.65
N ARG A 233 -5.55 22.46 -14.34
CA ARG A 233 -6.82 22.94 -13.76
C ARG A 233 -6.78 23.10 -12.23
N ARG A 234 -5.63 22.88 -11.60
CA ARG A 234 -5.42 23.00 -10.15
C ARG A 234 -6.31 22.08 -9.32
N ASP A 235 -6.49 20.86 -9.79
CA ASP A 235 -7.29 19.86 -9.12
C ASP A 235 -6.51 19.25 -7.93
N VAL A 236 -7.03 19.38 -6.72
CA VAL A 236 -6.45 18.77 -5.50
C VAL A 236 -7.13 17.46 -5.10
N SER A 237 -8.13 17.00 -5.83
CA SER A 237 -8.89 15.80 -5.44
C SER A 237 -8.01 14.55 -5.46
N VAL A 238 -8.26 13.64 -4.53
CA VAL A 238 -7.54 12.36 -4.45
C VAL A 238 -7.78 11.53 -5.72
N GLU A 239 -9.03 11.53 -6.18
CA GLU A 239 -9.56 10.79 -7.33
C GLU A 239 -10.25 11.77 -8.29
N PRO A 240 -9.49 12.44 -9.18
CA PRO A 240 -10.07 13.20 -10.27
C PRO A 240 -10.78 12.26 -11.25
N ILE A 241 -11.99 12.63 -11.68
CA ILE A 241 -12.86 11.78 -12.53
C ILE A 241 -12.17 11.28 -13.81
N ASP A 242 -11.31 12.10 -14.41
CA ASP A 242 -10.58 11.78 -15.65
C ASP A 242 -9.21 11.14 -15.42
N MET A 243 -8.85 10.77 -14.17
CA MET A 243 -7.64 10.02 -13.85
C MET A 243 -7.89 8.63 -13.26
N ILE A 244 -9.12 8.32 -12.88
CA ILE A 244 -9.53 7.00 -12.38
C ILE A 244 -10.08 6.13 -13.52
N PRO A 245 -10.20 4.80 -13.35
CA PRO A 245 -10.81 3.94 -14.36
C PRO A 245 -12.23 4.38 -14.71
N THR A 246 -12.62 4.25 -15.98
CA THR A 246 -13.93 4.70 -16.49
C THR A 246 -15.10 4.09 -15.70
N ARG A 247 -14.98 2.84 -15.26
CA ARG A 247 -15.99 2.17 -14.41
C ARG A 247 -16.18 2.86 -13.05
N GLU A 248 -15.09 3.24 -12.39
CA GLU A 248 -15.14 3.97 -11.12
C GLU A 248 -15.70 5.39 -11.33
N ALA A 249 -15.25 6.07 -12.38
CA ALA A 249 -15.80 7.36 -12.78
C ALA A 249 -17.31 7.30 -13.02
N ALA A 250 -17.79 6.29 -13.77
CA ALA A 250 -19.21 6.07 -14.03
C ALA A 250 -19.99 5.85 -12.73
N SER A 251 -19.47 5.02 -11.81
CA SER A 251 -20.07 4.82 -10.49
C SER A 251 -20.17 6.13 -9.69
N TYR A 252 -19.14 6.97 -9.70
CA TYR A 252 -19.17 8.26 -9.00
C TYR A 252 -20.17 9.23 -9.62
N CYS A 253 -20.22 9.25 -10.95
CA CYS A 253 -21.11 10.09 -11.73
C CYS A 253 -22.59 9.69 -11.63
N ALA A 254 -22.88 8.42 -11.30
CA ALA A 254 -24.25 7.94 -11.06
C ALA A 254 -24.83 8.46 -9.73
N GLU A 255 -23.99 8.70 -8.71
CA GLU A 255 -24.42 9.23 -7.41
C GLU A 255 -23.62 10.48 -6.97
N PRO A 256 -23.67 11.62 -7.73
CA PRO A 256 -22.75 12.75 -7.51
C PRO A 256 -22.78 13.34 -6.10
N LYS A 257 -23.95 13.34 -5.45
CA LYS A 257 -24.13 13.85 -4.08
C LYS A 257 -23.45 12.96 -3.04
N LYS A 258 -23.51 11.64 -3.22
CA LYS A 258 -22.91 10.66 -2.31
C LYS A 258 -21.39 10.79 -2.28
N PHE A 259 -20.79 11.02 -3.45
CA PHE A 259 -19.34 11.11 -3.61
C PHE A 259 -18.79 12.55 -3.58
N GLY A 260 -19.63 13.51 -3.20
CA GLY A 260 -19.24 14.91 -3.05
C GLY A 260 -18.64 15.52 -4.31
N LEU A 261 -19.18 15.19 -5.49
CA LEU A 261 -18.67 15.71 -6.76
C LEU A 261 -18.92 17.23 -6.86
N ASN A 262 -17.87 17.98 -7.20
CA ASN A 262 -17.97 19.41 -7.46
C ASN A 262 -18.45 19.69 -8.91
N GLU A 263 -18.64 20.95 -9.27
CA GLU A 263 -19.10 21.32 -10.62
C GLU A 263 -18.16 20.86 -11.74
N GLN A 264 -16.85 20.86 -11.50
CA GLN A 264 -15.87 20.39 -12.46
C GLN A 264 -15.98 18.88 -12.67
N ASP A 265 -16.12 18.10 -11.59
CA ASP A 265 -16.37 16.67 -11.63
C ASP A 265 -17.65 16.36 -12.43
N ILE A 266 -18.73 17.09 -12.16
CA ILE A 266 -20.03 16.94 -12.86
C ILE A 266 -19.90 17.24 -14.36
N ARG A 267 -19.04 18.19 -14.75
CA ARG A 267 -18.74 18.44 -16.18
C ARG A 267 -18.01 17.25 -16.81
N LEU A 268 -17.02 16.68 -16.10
CA LEU A 268 -16.28 15.52 -16.57
C LEU A 268 -17.16 14.27 -16.71
N CYS A 269 -18.18 14.13 -15.86
CA CYS A 269 -19.18 13.05 -15.96
C CYS A 269 -19.94 12.99 -17.29
N LYS A 270 -19.89 14.04 -18.12
CA LYS A 270 -20.53 14.09 -19.44
C LYS A 270 -19.64 13.52 -20.56
N ALA A 271 -18.44 13.04 -20.25
CA ALA A 271 -17.56 12.43 -21.24
C ALA A 271 -18.24 11.19 -21.87
N PRO A 272 -18.17 11.01 -23.21
CA PRO A 272 -18.93 9.95 -23.89
C PRO A 272 -18.64 8.53 -23.39
N ASP A 273 -17.40 8.25 -23.01
CA ASP A 273 -16.96 6.97 -22.46
C ASP A 273 -17.57 6.71 -21.07
N ILE A 274 -17.60 7.72 -20.20
CA ILE A 274 -18.23 7.62 -18.87
C ILE A 274 -19.75 7.42 -19.00
N VAL A 275 -20.41 8.20 -19.86
CA VAL A 275 -21.86 8.08 -20.09
C VAL A 275 -22.20 6.69 -20.63
N LYS A 276 -21.41 6.19 -21.60
CA LYS A 276 -21.60 4.85 -22.15
C LYS A 276 -21.47 3.79 -21.06
N GLU A 277 -20.39 3.82 -20.27
CA GLU A 277 -20.15 2.86 -19.17
C GLU A 277 -21.29 2.87 -18.14
N ALA A 278 -21.77 4.06 -17.75
CA ALA A 278 -22.87 4.21 -16.80
C ALA A 278 -24.22 3.65 -17.30
N THR A 279 -24.43 3.60 -18.62
CA THR A 279 -25.65 3.02 -19.22
C THR A 279 -25.56 1.50 -19.44
N GLN A 280 -24.37 0.93 -19.32
CA GLN A 280 -24.10 -0.50 -19.55
C GLN A 280 -23.90 -1.30 -18.25
N SER A 281 -23.76 -0.61 -17.12
CA SER A 281 -23.60 -1.16 -15.76
C SER A 281 -24.93 -1.29 -15.04
#